data_AF-W9G265-F1
#
_entry.id   AF-W9G265-F1
#
_cell.length_a   1.000
_cell.length_b   1.000
_cell.length_c   1.000
_cell.angle_alpha   90.00
_cell.angle_beta   90.00
_cell.angle_gamma   90.00
#
_symmetry.space_group_name_H-M   'P 1'
#
loop_
_entity.id
_entity.type
_entity.pdbx_description
1 polymer ?
#
loop_
_entity_poly.entity_id
_entity_poly.type
_entity_poly.pdbx_seq_one_letter_code
_entity_poly.pdbx_strand_id
1 'polypeptide(L)'
;MSVRTDETRADEARADGARAAGAGATGEGVPVVRLEEVDPGVRPERPVARIAVLVSLNFPDLTEPVADLVRTFTSTALATLVGLEATFELFDTSTALADPSTVAELDGLLVLGGGDVDGSLYGCYDTSIPNSYGVDLRADRDTIAALEVVVAAGRPVLAICRGAQLVNVAGGGTVIPDIEDYRLHRGGPGEPMFVDEQVTIVDGTRLASLVANHRLTVRSGHHQAIDRVADGFVVSALADDGIIEGIEHRERWILALQWHPEDPAGPDHDRLGIFEAFVEAAAKGLAAWPRS
;
A
#
# COMPACT_ATOMS: atom_id res chain seq x y z
N MET A 1 -13.52 15.46 71.68
CA MET A 1 -12.36 16.02 72.40
C MET A 1 -11.14 15.15 72.08
N SER A 2 -10.50 15.38 70.94
CA SER A 2 -9.05 15.39 70.75
C SER A 2 -8.79 15.81 69.30
N VAL A 3 -7.80 16.69 69.14
CA VAL A 3 -7.48 17.49 67.96
C VAL A 3 -6.09 17.10 67.50
N ARG A 4 -5.79 17.41 66.23
CA ARG A 4 -4.49 17.57 65.52
C ARG A 4 -4.15 16.40 64.58
N THR A 5 -4.24 16.56 63.26
CA THR A 5 -3.40 17.36 62.31
C THR A 5 -1.92 17.01 62.40
N ASP A 6 -1.35 16.41 61.35
CA ASP A 6 -0.31 17.10 60.57
C ASP A 6 -0.11 16.48 59.18
N GLU A 7 0.15 17.36 58.23
CA GLU A 7 0.55 17.12 56.85
C GLU A 7 2.03 16.74 56.80
N THR A 8 2.48 15.97 55.80
CA THR A 8 3.84 16.13 55.25
C THR A 8 3.99 15.43 53.89
N ARG A 9 4.29 16.27 52.87
CA ARG A 9 5.18 16.10 51.69
C ARG A 9 5.22 14.73 50.97
N ALA A 10 4.80 14.64 49.71
CA ALA A 10 5.47 15.13 48.48
C ALA A 10 6.70 14.29 48.07
N ASP A 11 6.54 13.50 47.01
CA ASP A 11 7.51 13.21 45.94
C ASP A 11 6.73 12.49 44.82
N GLU A 12 6.41 13.17 43.72
CA GLU A 12 7.22 13.23 42.48
C GLU A 12 7.05 12.00 41.58
N ALA A 13 6.14 12.10 40.60
CA ALA A 13 6.31 11.56 39.26
C ALA A 13 5.27 12.21 38.32
N ARG A 14 5.47 13.50 38.01
CA ARG A 14 4.93 14.11 36.79
C ARG A 14 5.85 13.66 35.65
N ALA A 15 5.38 12.75 34.80
CA ALA A 15 5.96 12.55 33.49
C ALA A 15 5.24 13.49 32.51
N ASP A 16 5.64 14.76 32.54
CA ASP A 16 5.36 15.74 31.50
C ASP A 16 6.60 15.76 30.60
N GLY A 17 6.43 15.40 29.33
CA GLY A 17 7.51 15.19 28.37
C GLY A 17 7.06 15.53 26.96
N ALA A 18 6.73 16.81 26.77
CA ALA A 18 6.66 17.59 25.54
C ALA A 18 6.78 16.82 24.20
N ARG A 19 5.66 16.81 23.44
CA ARG A 19 5.67 16.72 21.97
C ARG A 19 6.50 17.89 21.42
N ALA A 20 7.64 17.57 20.81
CA ALA A 20 8.31 18.48 19.90
C ALA A 20 7.74 18.26 18.50
N ALA A 21 6.99 19.25 18.00
CA ALA A 21 6.75 19.38 16.57
C ALA A 21 8.09 19.68 15.89
N GLY A 22 8.67 18.67 15.27
CA GLY A 22 9.90 18.77 14.49
C GLY A 22 9.58 18.82 13.00
N ALA A 23 9.32 20.02 12.47
CA ALA A 23 9.63 20.29 11.07
C ALA A 23 11.16 20.32 10.97
N GLY A 24 11.77 19.22 10.51
CA GLY A 24 13.21 19.06 10.36
C GLY A 24 13.53 18.41 9.01
N ALA A 25 14.15 19.19 8.14
CA ALA A 25 14.64 18.78 6.85
C ALA A 25 15.77 17.72 6.94
N THR A 26 15.79 16.82 5.95
CA THR A 26 16.96 16.15 5.36
C THR A 26 18.00 15.57 6.32
N GLY A 27 17.84 14.30 6.67
CA GLY A 27 18.94 13.46 7.11
C GLY A 27 19.33 12.50 5.99
N GLU A 28 20.49 12.69 5.38
CA GLU A 28 21.22 11.63 4.67
C GLU A 28 21.64 10.56 5.71
N GLY A 29 20.67 9.79 6.19
CA GLY A 29 20.92 8.54 6.91
C GLY A 29 21.25 7.45 5.90
N VAL A 30 22.05 6.45 6.31
CA VAL A 30 22.23 5.24 5.49
C VAL A 30 20.84 4.60 5.33
N PRO A 31 20.37 4.34 4.10
CA PRO A 31 19.09 3.68 3.88
C PRO A 31 19.08 2.31 4.58
N VAL A 32 17.98 2.00 5.26
CA VAL A 32 17.80 0.72 5.96
C VAL A 32 17.57 -0.38 4.93
N VAL A 33 16.70 -0.13 3.96
CA VAL A 33 16.48 -1.01 2.80
C VAL A 33 17.17 -0.42 1.59
N ARG A 34 18.05 -1.18 0.96
CA ARG A 34 18.77 -0.74 -0.25
C ARG A 34 18.19 -1.36 -1.50
N LEU A 35 18.31 -0.63 -2.62
CA LEU A 35 17.79 -1.07 -3.92
C LEU A 35 18.36 -2.45 -4.32
N GLU A 36 19.65 -2.68 -4.10
CA GLU A 36 20.30 -3.95 -4.42
C GLU A 36 19.81 -5.14 -3.58
N GLU A 37 19.16 -4.89 -2.43
CA GLU A 37 18.64 -5.95 -1.55
C GLU A 37 17.31 -6.50 -2.04
N VAL A 38 16.59 -5.75 -2.88
CA VAL A 38 15.28 -6.13 -3.41
C VAL A 38 15.29 -6.53 -4.89
N ASP A 39 16.41 -6.30 -5.57
CA ASP A 39 16.58 -6.61 -6.98
C ASP A 39 16.78 -8.13 -7.20
N PRO A 40 15.91 -8.83 -7.95
CA PRO A 40 16.08 -10.26 -8.24
C PRO A 40 17.23 -10.57 -9.23
N GLY A 41 17.99 -9.57 -9.67
CA GLY A 41 19.16 -9.69 -10.52
C GLY A 41 18.83 -9.80 -12.01
N VAL A 42 18.81 -11.03 -12.54
CA VAL A 42 18.71 -11.27 -14.00
C VAL A 42 17.34 -10.84 -14.52
N ARG A 43 17.32 -10.11 -15.63
CA ARG A 43 16.11 -9.66 -16.33
C ARG A 43 15.94 -10.37 -17.67
N PRO A 44 14.70 -10.50 -18.20
CA PRO A 44 14.48 -11.01 -19.54
C PRO A 44 15.15 -10.11 -20.60
N GLU A 45 15.88 -10.71 -21.56
CA GLU A 45 16.51 -9.94 -22.66
C GLU A 45 15.49 -9.28 -23.59
N ARG A 46 14.30 -9.91 -23.72
CA ARG A 46 13.18 -9.44 -24.55
C ARG A 46 11.91 -9.49 -23.71
N PRO A 47 11.69 -8.49 -22.86
CA PRO A 47 10.55 -8.50 -21.95
C PRO A 47 9.23 -8.31 -22.72
N VAL A 48 8.16 -8.96 -22.24
CA VAL A 48 6.80 -8.80 -22.82
C VAL A 48 6.18 -7.46 -22.44
N ALA A 49 6.61 -6.87 -21.32
CA ALA A 49 6.22 -5.56 -20.83
C ALA A 49 7.33 -4.93 -19.99
N ARG A 50 7.41 -3.59 -19.97
CA ARG A 50 8.23 -2.80 -19.05
C ARG A 50 7.31 -2.17 -18.00
N ILE A 51 7.48 -2.53 -16.73
CA ILE A 51 6.59 -2.09 -15.65
C ILE A 51 7.28 -1.02 -14.80
N ALA A 52 6.62 0.11 -14.58
CA ALA A 52 7.02 1.03 -13.52
C ALA A 52 6.60 0.45 -12.17
N VAL A 53 7.52 0.36 -11.22
CA VAL A 53 7.23 -0.10 -9.86
C VAL A 53 7.51 1.04 -8.90
N LEU A 54 6.47 1.55 -8.23
CA LEU A 54 6.57 2.56 -7.20
C LEU A 54 6.49 1.92 -5.83
N VAL A 55 7.47 2.21 -4.97
CA VAL A 55 7.55 1.72 -3.59
C VAL A 55 8.25 2.75 -2.72
N SER A 56 7.93 2.82 -1.42
CA SER A 56 8.74 3.56 -0.45
C SER A 56 9.65 2.55 0.28
N LEU A 57 10.89 2.38 -0.17
CA LEU A 57 11.82 1.45 0.48
C LEU A 57 12.18 1.89 1.92
N ASN A 58 12.16 3.20 2.17
CA ASN A 58 12.49 3.84 3.42
C ASN A 58 11.51 4.98 3.69
N PHE A 59 10.69 4.86 4.72
CA PHE A 59 9.76 5.91 5.15
C PHE A 59 10.03 6.32 6.60
N PRO A 60 9.48 7.45 7.07
CA PRO A 60 9.65 7.90 8.45
C PRO A 60 9.34 6.80 9.46
N ASP A 61 10.15 6.70 10.52
CA ASP A 61 9.95 5.72 11.61
C ASP A 61 10.00 4.23 11.20
N LEU A 62 10.59 3.92 10.03
CA LEU A 62 10.83 2.54 9.61
C LEU A 62 11.65 1.77 10.66
N THR A 63 11.12 0.64 11.12
CA THR A 63 11.79 -0.26 12.05
C THR A 63 12.40 -1.45 11.30
N GLU A 64 13.43 -2.11 11.86
CA GLU A 64 14.07 -3.26 11.18
C GLU A 64 13.09 -4.39 10.84
N PRO A 65 12.15 -4.80 11.71
CA PRO A 65 11.16 -5.82 11.34
C PRO A 65 10.28 -5.41 10.16
N VAL A 66 9.95 -4.12 10.04
CA VAL A 66 9.19 -3.60 8.90
C VAL A 66 10.07 -3.49 7.66
N ALA A 67 11.35 -3.16 7.81
CA ALA A 67 12.32 -3.17 6.73
C ALA A 67 12.48 -4.57 6.10
N ASP A 68 12.47 -5.62 6.92
CA ASP A 68 12.46 -7.01 6.43
C ASP A 68 11.21 -7.32 5.60
N LEU A 69 10.04 -6.87 6.04
CA LEU A 69 8.80 -7.01 5.26
C LEU A 69 8.89 -6.26 3.93
N VAL A 70 9.37 -5.01 3.93
CA VAL A 70 9.59 -4.22 2.71
C VAL A 70 10.53 -4.96 1.75
N ARG A 71 11.65 -5.51 2.26
CA ARG A 71 12.59 -6.30 1.45
C ARG A 71 11.89 -7.51 0.83
N THR A 72 11.22 -8.33 1.65
CA THR A 72 10.56 -9.56 1.20
C THR A 72 9.46 -9.29 0.19
N PHE A 73 8.56 -8.34 0.45
CA PHE A 73 7.42 -8.05 -0.42
C PHE A 73 7.83 -7.43 -1.73
N THR A 74 8.74 -6.45 -1.69
CA THR A 74 9.28 -5.84 -2.91
C THR A 74 10.00 -6.89 -3.74
N SER A 75 10.89 -7.69 -3.14
CA SER A 75 11.62 -8.75 -3.86
C SER A 75 10.66 -9.77 -4.49
N THR A 76 9.60 -10.15 -3.78
CA THR A 76 8.62 -11.13 -4.27
C THR A 76 7.80 -10.57 -5.44
N ALA A 77 7.35 -9.32 -5.35
CA ALA A 77 6.65 -8.64 -6.45
C ALA A 77 7.55 -8.53 -7.69
N LEU A 78 8.79 -8.08 -7.52
CA LEU A 78 9.76 -7.92 -8.61
C LEU A 78 10.15 -9.28 -9.24
N ALA A 79 10.38 -10.30 -8.43
CA ALA A 79 10.65 -11.65 -8.92
C ALA A 79 9.44 -12.24 -9.66
N THR A 80 8.21 -11.94 -9.22
CA THR A 80 6.98 -12.36 -9.91
C THR A 80 6.88 -11.71 -11.29
N LEU A 81 7.14 -10.41 -11.41
CA LEU A 81 7.18 -9.73 -12.71
C LEU A 81 8.22 -10.36 -13.65
N VAL A 82 9.43 -10.62 -13.16
CA VAL A 82 10.49 -11.27 -13.95
C VAL A 82 10.10 -12.69 -14.38
N GLY A 83 9.45 -13.45 -13.49
CA GLY A 83 8.94 -14.80 -13.77
C GLY A 83 7.85 -14.82 -14.84
N LEU A 84 7.12 -13.72 -14.99
CA LEU A 84 6.12 -13.48 -16.05
C LEU A 84 6.70 -12.84 -17.31
N GLU A 85 8.03 -12.92 -17.48
CA GLU A 85 8.77 -12.36 -18.62
C GLU A 85 8.67 -10.84 -18.76
N ALA A 86 8.23 -10.11 -17.74
CA ALA A 86 8.29 -8.66 -17.70
C ALA A 86 9.66 -8.17 -17.19
N THR A 87 10.02 -6.95 -17.56
CA THR A 87 11.07 -6.19 -16.88
C THR A 87 10.46 -5.03 -16.12
N PHE A 88 11.24 -4.37 -15.27
CA PHE A 88 10.75 -3.25 -14.49
C PHE A 88 11.79 -2.15 -14.32
N GLU A 89 11.29 -0.95 -14.01
CA GLU A 89 12.05 0.16 -13.46
C GLU A 89 11.48 0.50 -12.08
N LEU A 90 12.35 0.51 -11.07
CA LEU A 90 11.97 0.73 -9.69
C LEU A 90 12.16 2.21 -9.32
N PHE A 91 11.08 2.86 -8.92
CA PHE A 91 11.06 4.24 -8.45
C PHE A 91 10.87 4.25 -6.93
N ASP A 92 11.95 4.55 -6.20
CA ASP A 92 11.91 4.66 -4.75
C ASP A 92 11.38 6.03 -4.30
N THR A 93 10.10 6.04 -3.92
CA THR A 93 9.35 7.22 -3.46
C THR A 93 9.78 7.73 -2.08
N SER A 94 10.71 7.02 -1.41
CA SER A 94 11.47 7.53 -0.25
C SER A 94 12.32 8.76 -0.60
N THR A 95 12.59 8.93 -1.89
CA THR A 95 13.24 10.11 -2.47
C THR A 95 12.26 10.80 -3.42
N ALA A 96 12.51 12.08 -3.73
CA ALA A 96 11.62 12.85 -4.60
C ALA A 96 11.60 12.26 -6.02
N LEU A 97 10.39 12.04 -6.55
CA LEU A 97 10.21 11.65 -7.95
C LEU A 97 10.40 12.88 -8.83
N ALA A 98 11.59 13.02 -9.43
CA ALA A 98 11.99 14.23 -10.15
C ALA A 98 11.05 14.58 -11.33
N ASP A 99 10.57 13.56 -12.05
CA ASP A 99 9.63 13.73 -13.16
C ASP A 99 8.64 12.54 -13.21
N PRO A 100 7.40 12.73 -12.72
CA PRO A 100 6.37 11.70 -12.77
C PRO A 100 6.06 11.20 -14.19
N SER A 101 6.28 12.01 -15.23
CA SER A 101 5.94 11.63 -16.61
C SER A 101 6.78 10.46 -17.14
N THR A 102 7.99 10.26 -16.59
CA THR A 102 8.85 9.10 -16.90
C THR A 102 8.18 7.77 -16.57
N VAL A 103 7.32 7.73 -15.54
CA VAL A 103 6.53 6.56 -15.17
C VAL A 103 5.55 6.17 -16.28
N ALA A 104 4.98 7.17 -16.97
CA ALA A 104 4.02 6.95 -18.06
C ALA A 104 4.66 6.52 -19.39
N GLU A 105 6.00 6.53 -19.49
CA GLU A 105 6.73 5.97 -20.63
C GLU A 105 6.77 4.43 -20.61
N LEU A 106 6.41 3.82 -19.47
CA LEU A 106 6.35 2.38 -19.28
C LEU A 106 4.96 1.81 -19.59
N ASP A 107 4.89 0.48 -19.72
CA ASP A 107 3.71 -0.21 -20.23
C ASP A 107 2.61 -0.40 -19.19
N GLY A 108 2.94 -0.27 -17.91
CA GLY A 108 2.01 -0.34 -16.78
C GLY A 108 2.66 0.12 -15.48
N LEU A 109 1.84 0.36 -14.45
CA LEU A 109 2.27 0.83 -13.14
C LEU A 109 1.86 -0.17 -12.04
N LEU A 110 2.83 -0.63 -11.27
CA LEU A 110 2.64 -1.33 -10.00
C LEU A 110 2.95 -0.37 -8.85
N VAL A 111 2.01 -0.15 -7.94
CA VAL A 111 2.23 0.62 -6.71
C VAL A 111 2.16 -0.32 -5.51
N LEU A 112 3.27 -0.44 -4.77
CA LEU A 112 3.36 -1.31 -3.59
C LEU A 112 2.90 -0.61 -2.30
N GLY A 113 2.80 -1.39 -1.22
CA GLY A 113 2.50 -0.90 0.12
C GLY A 113 3.58 0.02 0.70
N GLY A 114 3.33 0.55 1.90
CA GLY A 114 4.25 1.45 2.60
C GLY A 114 3.69 1.87 3.96
N GLY A 115 4.10 3.06 4.42
CA GLY A 115 3.49 3.72 5.57
C GLY A 115 2.06 4.19 5.30
N ASP A 116 1.53 5.00 6.20
CA ASP A 116 0.18 5.54 6.07
C ASP A 116 0.07 6.66 5.03
N VAL A 117 -1.13 6.81 4.47
CA VAL A 117 -1.47 7.96 3.62
C VAL A 117 -1.71 9.19 4.50
N ASP A 118 -1.10 10.32 4.13
CA ASP A 118 -1.30 11.59 4.81
C ASP A 118 -2.78 12.02 4.80
N GLY A 119 -3.32 12.24 5.99
CA GLY A 119 -4.72 12.59 6.22
C GLY A 119 -5.20 13.82 5.45
N SER A 120 -4.33 14.79 5.21
CA SER A 120 -4.68 16.04 4.54
C SER A 120 -5.13 15.84 3.09
N LEU A 121 -4.75 14.71 2.47
CA LEU A 121 -5.10 14.37 1.09
C LEU A 121 -6.55 13.87 0.96
N TYR A 122 -7.17 13.42 2.06
CA TYR A 122 -8.55 12.96 2.09
C TYR A 122 -9.43 13.68 3.13
N GLY A 123 -8.93 14.80 3.67
CA GLY A 123 -9.69 15.69 4.57
C GLY A 123 -9.67 15.29 6.05
N CYS A 124 -8.79 14.38 6.46
CA CYS A 124 -8.54 14.06 7.86
C CYS A 124 -7.36 14.91 8.39
N TYR A 125 -7.64 15.83 9.30
CA TYR A 125 -6.61 16.70 9.90
C TYR A 125 -6.27 16.31 11.35
N ASP A 126 -6.79 15.19 11.83
CA ASP A 126 -6.42 14.66 13.15
C ASP A 126 -4.99 14.11 13.09
N THR A 127 -4.15 14.60 13.99
CA THR A 127 -2.73 14.21 14.10
C THR A 127 -2.48 13.28 15.29
N SER A 128 -3.55 12.76 15.89
CA SER A 128 -3.52 11.88 17.07
C SER A 128 -4.08 10.49 16.79
N ILE A 129 -3.85 10.00 15.57
CA ILE A 129 -4.26 8.66 15.14
C ILE A 129 -3.42 7.60 15.87
N PRO A 130 -4.02 6.71 16.69
CA PRO A 130 -3.29 5.83 17.61
C PRO A 130 -2.25 4.91 16.96
N ASN A 131 -2.60 4.33 15.82
CA ASN A 131 -1.79 3.30 15.16
C ASN A 131 -0.95 3.86 14.00
N SER A 132 -0.95 5.18 13.80
CA SER A 132 -0.38 5.76 12.58
C SER A 132 1.14 5.74 12.54
N TYR A 133 1.70 5.47 11.35
CA TYR A 133 3.15 5.38 11.13
C TYR A 133 3.53 5.74 9.68
N GLY A 134 4.80 6.11 9.47
CA GLY A 134 5.38 6.18 8.13
C GLY A 134 4.78 7.21 7.17
N VAL A 135 4.01 8.17 7.68
CA VAL A 135 3.38 9.23 6.86
C VAL A 135 4.46 10.07 6.17
N ASP A 136 4.43 10.09 4.84
CA ASP A 136 5.29 10.95 4.01
C ASP A 136 4.46 11.62 2.91
N LEU A 137 3.99 12.84 3.18
CA LEU A 137 3.19 13.65 2.26
C LEU A 137 3.88 13.90 0.91
N ARG A 138 5.22 13.96 0.86
CA ARG A 138 5.94 14.10 -0.41
C ARG A 138 5.77 12.81 -1.22
N ALA A 139 6.05 11.66 -0.61
CA ALA A 139 5.90 10.37 -1.27
C ALA A 139 4.45 10.12 -1.75
N ASP A 140 3.45 10.53 -0.96
CA ASP A 140 2.04 10.45 -1.37
C ASP A 140 1.76 11.32 -2.59
N ARG A 141 2.19 12.58 -2.59
CA ARG A 141 2.00 13.51 -3.73
C ARG A 141 2.70 13.04 -4.99
N ASP A 142 3.92 12.54 -4.87
CA ASP A 142 4.69 12.00 -5.99
C ASP A 142 3.99 10.77 -6.58
N THR A 143 3.45 9.89 -5.73
CA THR A 143 2.68 8.71 -6.15
C THR A 143 1.37 9.10 -6.83
N ILE A 144 0.63 10.07 -6.28
CA ILE A 144 -0.60 10.59 -6.90
C ILE A 144 -0.30 11.21 -8.27
N ALA A 145 0.76 12.02 -8.38
CA ALA A 145 1.16 12.60 -9.66
C ALA A 145 1.52 11.52 -10.70
N ALA A 146 2.22 10.46 -10.28
CA ALA A 146 2.53 9.31 -11.14
C ALA A 146 1.26 8.56 -11.59
N LEU A 147 0.31 8.34 -10.67
CA LEU A 147 -0.99 7.73 -10.97
C LEU A 147 -1.75 8.56 -12.02
N GLU A 148 -1.82 9.87 -11.85
CA GLU A 148 -2.52 10.78 -12.77
C GLU A 148 -1.97 10.70 -14.19
N VAL A 149 -0.64 10.75 -14.36
CA VAL A 149 -0.02 10.70 -15.69
C VAL A 149 -0.13 9.33 -16.36
N VAL A 150 -0.01 8.23 -15.59
CA VAL A 150 -0.16 6.86 -16.10
C VAL A 150 -1.60 6.59 -16.52
N VAL A 151 -2.57 7.01 -15.71
CA VAL A 151 -4.00 6.88 -16.02
C VAL A 151 -4.37 7.73 -17.23
N ALA A 152 -3.84 8.95 -17.34
CA ALA A 152 -4.03 9.81 -18.51
C ALA A 152 -3.42 9.21 -19.79
N ALA A 153 -2.31 8.48 -19.66
CA ALA A 153 -1.68 7.74 -20.76
C ALA A 153 -2.40 6.42 -21.11
N GLY A 154 -3.47 6.06 -20.40
CA GLY A 154 -4.23 4.84 -20.63
C GLY A 154 -3.41 3.58 -20.31
N ARG A 155 -2.54 3.63 -19.30
CA ARG A 155 -1.73 2.49 -18.88
C ARG A 155 -2.41 1.73 -17.73
N PRO A 156 -2.30 0.39 -17.71
CA PRO A 156 -2.82 -0.42 -16.62
C PRO A 156 -2.14 -0.08 -15.29
N VAL A 157 -2.92 -0.13 -14.21
CA VAL A 157 -2.45 0.09 -12.84
C VAL A 157 -2.84 -1.10 -11.95
N LEU A 158 -1.86 -1.68 -11.27
CA LEU A 158 -2.07 -2.58 -10.12
C LEU A 158 -1.55 -1.88 -8.86
N ALA A 159 -2.39 -1.75 -7.85
CA ALA A 159 -2.03 -1.03 -6.62
C ALA A 159 -2.34 -1.88 -5.38
N ILE A 160 -1.41 -1.89 -4.43
CA ILE A 160 -1.44 -2.81 -3.29
C ILE A 160 -1.31 -2.04 -1.98
N CYS A 161 -2.18 -2.37 -1.01
CA CYS A 161 -2.22 -1.81 0.34
C CYS A 161 -2.28 -0.27 0.33
N ARG A 162 -1.23 0.42 0.79
CA ARG A 162 -1.11 1.89 0.68
C ARG A 162 -1.34 2.38 -0.76
N GLY A 163 -0.84 1.67 -1.76
CA GLY A 163 -1.07 1.99 -3.16
C GLY A 163 -2.55 2.00 -3.52
N ALA A 164 -3.33 1.04 -3.00
CA ALA A 164 -4.78 0.98 -3.25
C ALA A 164 -5.52 2.18 -2.65
N GLN A 165 -5.11 2.59 -1.45
CA GLN A 165 -5.62 3.79 -0.79
C GLN A 165 -5.27 5.06 -1.60
N LEU A 166 -4.05 5.17 -2.11
CA LEU A 166 -3.63 6.31 -2.95
C LEU A 166 -4.36 6.36 -4.30
N VAL A 167 -4.66 5.21 -4.91
CA VAL A 167 -5.53 5.14 -6.09
C VAL A 167 -6.92 5.72 -5.77
N ASN A 168 -7.49 5.34 -4.63
CA ASN A 168 -8.78 5.85 -4.19
C ASN A 168 -8.73 7.36 -3.90
N VAL A 169 -7.72 7.83 -3.18
CA VAL A 169 -7.54 9.26 -2.85
C VAL A 169 -7.33 10.10 -4.12
N ALA A 170 -6.52 9.63 -5.07
CA ALA A 170 -6.34 10.30 -6.37
C ALA A 170 -7.66 10.44 -7.16
N GLY A 171 -8.56 9.46 -7.03
CA GLY A 171 -9.91 9.51 -7.59
C GLY A 171 -10.92 10.33 -6.77
N GLY A 172 -10.49 10.98 -5.69
CA GLY A 172 -11.34 11.80 -4.82
C GLY A 172 -12.14 11.00 -3.78
N GLY A 173 -11.76 9.75 -3.49
CA GLY A 173 -12.28 8.95 -2.38
C GLY A 173 -11.70 9.34 -1.01
N THR A 174 -12.08 8.62 0.05
CA THR A 174 -11.56 8.82 1.41
C THR A 174 -11.02 7.52 2.02
N VAL A 175 -10.28 7.66 3.13
CA VAL A 175 -9.67 6.58 3.88
C VAL A 175 -10.14 6.65 5.33
N ILE A 176 -10.44 5.49 5.93
CA ILE A 176 -10.58 5.31 7.37
C ILE A 176 -9.17 5.44 7.96
N PRO A 177 -8.88 6.46 8.78
CA PRO A 177 -7.52 6.71 9.26
C PRO A 177 -7.05 5.67 10.29
N ASP A 178 -7.97 4.99 10.96
CA ASP A 178 -7.71 3.88 11.87
C ASP A 178 -8.98 3.05 12.06
N ILE A 179 -8.92 1.75 11.73
CA ILE A 179 -10.01 0.80 11.97
C ILE A 179 -10.07 0.53 13.47
N GLU A 180 -11.22 0.79 14.09
CA GLU A 180 -11.39 0.63 15.54
C GLU A 180 -11.17 -0.82 16.00
N ASP A 181 -11.70 -1.80 15.25
CA ASP A 181 -11.46 -3.23 15.47
C ASP A 181 -10.62 -3.84 14.35
N TYR A 182 -9.33 -3.49 14.33
CA TYR A 182 -8.39 -3.93 13.30
C TYR A 182 -8.00 -5.42 13.37
N ARG A 183 -8.57 -6.24 14.28
CA ARG A 183 -8.09 -7.61 14.56
C ARG A 183 -8.22 -8.59 13.40
N LEU A 184 -9.11 -8.31 12.45
CA LEU A 184 -9.22 -9.07 11.20
C LEU A 184 -8.14 -8.68 10.19
N HIS A 185 -7.66 -7.44 10.27
CA HIS A 185 -6.83 -6.76 9.27
C HIS A 185 -5.34 -6.75 9.61
N ARG A 186 -4.99 -6.86 10.90
CA ARG A 186 -3.61 -6.97 11.36
C ARG A 186 -3.49 -7.53 12.78
N GLY A 187 -2.28 -7.99 13.13
CA GLY A 187 -1.96 -8.46 14.48
C GLY A 187 -1.94 -7.35 15.52
N GLY A 188 -2.25 -7.72 16.76
CA GLY A 188 -2.20 -6.82 17.92
C GLY A 188 -0.78 -6.56 18.46
N PRO A 189 -0.65 -5.72 19.49
CA PRO A 189 0.63 -5.49 20.15
C PRO A 189 1.30 -6.78 20.63
N GLY A 190 2.51 -7.05 20.13
CA GLY A 190 3.28 -8.26 20.45
C GLY A 190 2.96 -9.49 19.59
N GLU A 191 2.05 -9.37 18.63
CA GLU A 191 1.74 -10.40 17.64
C GLU A 191 2.39 -10.06 16.29
N PRO A 192 2.54 -11.05 15.37
CA PRO A 192 2.96 -10.76 14.00
C PRO A 192 2.03 -9.74 13.35
N MET A 193 2.60 -8.71 12.71
CA MET A 193 1.83 -7.66 12.04
C MET A 193 0.84 -8.23 11.01
N PHE A 194 1.27 -9.26 10.27
CA PHE A 194 0.49 -9.86 9.20
C PHE A 194 -0.29 -11.10 9.65
N VAL A 195 -1.59 -11.13 9.35
CA VAL A 195 -2.54 -12.20 9.71
C VAL A 195 -3.22 -12.77 8.47
N ASP A 196 -3.80 -13.97 8.65
CA ASP A 196 -4.68 -14.55 7.64
C ASP A 196 -6.07 -13.93 7.79
N GLU A 197 -6.57 -13.37 6.70
CA GLU A 197 -7.88 -12.74 6.66
C GLU A 197 -8.78 -13.42 5.62
N GLN A 198 -10.09 -13.49 5.90
CA GLN A 198 -11.06 -14.00 4.94
C GLN A 198 -11.71 -12.85 4.16
N VAL A 199 -11.57 -12.91 2.84
CA VAL A 199 -12.08 -11.89 1.92
C VAL A 199 -13.08 -12.53 0.95
N THR A 200 -14.20 -11.87 0.77
CA THR A 200 -15.24 -12.24 -0.20
C THR A 200 -15.13 -11.38 -1.45
N ILE A 201 -14.95 -12.03 -2.59
CA ILE A 201 -14.88 -11.40 -3.90
C ILE A 201 -16.28 -11.13 -4.41
N VAL A 202 -16.52 -9.91 -4.87
CA VAL A 202 -17.83 -9.47 -5.35
C VAL A 202 -18.08 -10.00 -6.76
N ASP A 203 -19.20 -10.71 -6.94
CA ASP A 203 -19.59 -11.29 -8.22
C ASP A 203 -19.73 -10.26 -9.34
N GLY A 204 -19.37 -10.67 -10.56
CA GLY A 204 -19.46 -9.81 -11.74
C GLY A 204 -18.37 -8.74 -11.83
N THR A 205 -17.44 -8.71 -10.89
CA THR A 205 -16.20 -7.93 -10.99
C THR A 205 -15.17 -8.67 -11.79
N ARG A 206 -14.15 -7.95 -12.25
CA ARG A 206 -13.06 -8.52 -13.03
C ARG A 206 -12.10 -9.28 -12.15
N LEU A 207 -11.87 -8.80 -10.93
CA LEU A 207 -11.16 -9.55 -9.89
C LEU A 207 -11.70 -10.97 -9.73
N ALA A 208 -13.03 -11.17 -9.77
CA ALA A 208 -13.65 -12.50 -9.69
C ALA A 208 -13.23 -13.47 -10.80
N SER A 209 -12.72 -12.96 -11.93
CA SER A 209 -12.18 -13.78 -13.03
C SER A 209 -10.67 -14.07 -12.90
N LEU A 210 -9.97 -13.36 -12.02
CA LEU A 210 -8.51 -13.48 -11.85
C LEU A 210 -8.12 -14.44 -10.72
N VAL A 211 -9.03 -14.69 -9.79
CA VAL A 211 -8.79 -15.50 -8.58
C VAL A 211 -9.58 -16.80 -8.64
N ALA A 212 -9.08 -17.84 -7.98
CA ALA A 212 -9.64 -19.17 -8.12
C ALA A 212 -10.99 -19.36 -7.41
N ASN A 213 -11.26 -18.58 -6.36
CA ASN A 213 -12.42 -18.76 -5.49
C ASN A 213 -13.10 -17.42 -5.17
N HIS A 214 -14.41 -17.46 -4.92
CA HIS A 214 -15.16 -16.30 -4.43
C HIS A 214 -14.85 -15.92 -2.98
N ARG A 215 -14.23 -16.83 -2.22
CA ARG A 215 -13.78 -16.58 -0.85
C ARG A 215 -12.31 -16.97 -0.75
N LEU A 216 -11.47 -16.00 -0.42
CA LEU A 216 -10.02 -16.13 -0.35
C LEU A 216 -9.55 -15.98 1.09
N THR A 217 -8.51 -16.74 1.44
CA THR A 217 -7.70 -16.46 2.62
C THR A 217 -6.48 -15.68 2.16
N VAL A 218 -6.37 -14.42 2.57
CA VAL A 218 -5.35 -13.47 2.13
C VAL A 218 -4.42 -13.08 3.28
N ARG A 219 -3.31 -12.43 2.95
CA ARG A 219 -2.35 -11.90 3.93
C ARG A 219 -2.61 -10.41 4.14
N SER A 220 -3.06 -10.06 5.34
CA SER A 220 -3.49 -8.72 5.71
C SER A 220 -2.61 -8.14 6.80
N GLY A 221 -2.33 -6.84 6.74
CA GLY A 221 -1.42 -6.14 7.65
C GLY A 221 -1.67 -4.63 7.72
N HIS A 222 -2.91 -4.20 7.65
CA HIS A 222 -3.28 -2.77 7.60
C HIS A 222 -4.19 -2.36 8.78
N HIS A 223 -4.17 -1.07 9.09
CA HIS A 223 -5.13 -0.45 10.01
C HIS A 223 -5.86 0.75 9.39
N GLN A 224 -5.35 1.26 8.26
CA GLN A 224 -6.10 2.15 7.38
C GLN A 224 -6.88 1.33 6.36
N ALA A 225 -8.01 1.84 5.88
CA ALA A 225 -8.78 1.20 4.81
C ALA A 225 -9.52 2.22 3.97
N ILE A 226 -9.96 1.82 2.77
CA ILE A 226 -10.83 2.66 1.94
C ILE A 226 -12.18 2.87 2.65
N ASP A 227 -12.62 4.13 2.75
CA ASP A 227 -13.91 4.53 3.32
C ASP A 227 -14.90 4.80 2.17
N ARG A 228 -14.89 6.03 1.63
CA ARG A 228 -15.68 6.38 0.45
C ARG A 228 -14.89 6.02 -0.80
N VAL A 229 -15.46 5.11 -1.59
CA VAL A 229 -14.92 4.74 -2.90
C VAL A 229 -15.00 5.93 -3.87
N ALA A 230 -13.92 6.15 -4.60
CA ALA A 230 -13.79 7.16 -5.65
C ALA A 230 -14.77 6.97 -6.80
N ASP A 231 -15.07 8.06 -7.50
CA ASP A 231 -15.92 8.02 -8.69
C ASP A 231 -15.28 7.18 -9.79
N GLY A 232 -16.10 6.42 -10.53
CA GLY A 232 -15.63 5.52 -11.60
C GLY A 232 -15.16 4.16 -11.12
N PHE A 233 -15.04 3.93 -9.80
CA PHE A 233 -14.72 2.64 -9.21
C PHE A 233 -15.96 1.86 -8.75
N VAL A 234 -15.76 0.57 -8.52
CA VAL A 234 -16.69 -0.34 -7.82
C VAL A 234 -15.90 -1.16 -6.81
N VAL A 235 -16.57 -1.57 -5.73
CA VAL A 235 -16.00 -2.53 -4.78
C VAL A 235 -15.89 -3.89 -5.44
N SER A 236 -14.70 -4.49 -5.39
CA SER A 236 -14.40 -5.81 -5.93
C SER A 236 -14.16 -6.88 -4.87
N ALA A 237 -13.86 -6.49 -3.63
CA ALA A 237 -13.68 -7.40 -2.52
C ALA A 237 -14.02 -6.75 -1.16
N LEU A 238 -14.52 -7.56 -0.23
CA LEU A 238 -14.93 -7.15 1.12
C LEU A 238 -14.44 -8.17 2.17
N ALA A 239 -13.97 -7.68 3.31
CA ALA A 239 -13.76 -8.48 4.52
C ALA A 239 -15.10 -8.84 5.19
N ASP A 240 -15.07 -9.76 6.16
CA ASP A 240 -16.27 -10.24 6.87
C ASP A 240 -16.96 -9.15 7.73
N ASP A 241 -16.24 -8.09 8.10
CA ASP A 241 -16.78 -6.91 8.80
C ASP A 241 -17.26 -5.80 7.86
N GLY A 242 -17.13 -6.00 6.55
CA GLY A 242 -17.53 -5.05 5.51
C GLY A 242 -16.47 -4.03 5.13
N ILE A 243 -15.24 -4.10 5.68
CA ILE A 243 -14.11 -3.31 5.20
C ILE A 243 -13.81 -3.64 3.75
N ILE A 244 -13.49 -2.60 2.97
CA ILE A 244 -13.22 -2.70 1.54
C ILE A 244 -11.82 -3.23 1.33
N GLU A 245 -11.74 -4.43 0.75
CA GLU A 245 -10.49 -5.13 0.47
C GLU A 245 -10.03 -5.01 -0.97
N GLY A 246 -10.92 -4.55 -1.86
CA GLY A 246 -10.59 -4.34 -3.25
C GLY A 246 -11.54 -3.36 -3.92
N ILE A 247 -10.98 -2.53 -4.80
CA ILE A 247 -11.74 -1.73 -5.75
C ILE A 247 -11.16 -1.92 -7.15
N GLU A 248 -12.00 -1.81 -8.17
CA GLU A 248 -11.57 -1.80 -9.57
C GLU A 248 -12.28 -0.69 -10.34
N HIS A 249 -11.60 -0.12 -11.33
CA HIS A 249 -12.20 0.91 -12.17
C HIS A 249 -13.14 0.28 -13.20
N ARG A 250 -14.34 0.87 -13.39
CA ARG A 250 -15.40 0.33 -14.26
C ARG A 250 -14.95 0.16 -15.71
N GLU A 251 -14.21 1.13 -16.23
CA GLU A 251 -13.74 1.13 -17.62
C GLU A 251 -12.25 0.78 -17.76
N ARG A 252 -11.38 1.56 -17.13
CA ARG A 252 -9.92 1.45 -17.20
C ARG A 252 -9.37 0.20 -16.52
N TRP A 253 -8.23 -0.29 -17.00
CA TRP A 253 -7.49 -1.37 -16.33
C TRP A 253 -6.81 -0.83 -15.06
N ILE A 254 -7.57 -0.75 -13.97
CA ILE A 254 -7.07 -0.36 -12.64
C ILE A 254 -7.65 -1.35 -11.64
N LEU A 255 -6.77 -2.04 -10.94
CA LEU A 255 -7.08 -2.94 -9.83
C LEU A 255 -6.32 -2.48 -8.59
N ALA A 256 -7.03 -2.30 -7.48
CA ALA A 256 -6.47 -1.84 -6.23
C ALA A 256 -6.92 -2.78 -5.10
N LEU A 257 -5.95 -3.42 -4.44
CA LEU A 257 -6.18 -4.47 -3.44
C LEU A 257 -5.57 -4.06 -2.11
N GLN A 258 -6.28 -4.27 -1.01
CA GLN A 258 -5.84 -3.84 0.32
C GLN A 258 -4.90 -4.86 0.97
N TRP A 259 -5.11 -6.16 0.75
CA TRP A 259 -4.20 -7.23 1.16
C TRP A 259 -2.92 -7.28 0.31
N HIS A 260 -1.96 -8.11 0.73
CA HIS A 260 -0.64 -8.27 0.09
C HIS A 260 -0.51 -9.58 -0.68
N PRO A 261 -0.87 -9.62 -1.98
CA PRO A 261 -0.62 -10.81 -2.82
C PRO A 261 0.87 -11.13 -2.94
N GLU A 262 1.76 -10.16 -2.72
CA GLU A 262 3.21 -10.32 -2.72
C GLU A 262 3.80 -10.89 -1.41
N ASP A 263 2.99 -11.15 -0.37
CA ASP A 263 3.44 -11.90 0.80
C ASP A 263 3.66 -13.38 0.43
N PRO A 264 4.89 -13.94 0.55
CA PRO A 264 5.16 -15.34 0.23
C PRO A 264 4.46 -16.35 1.15
N ALA A 265 3.91 -15.91 2.28
CA ALA A 265 3.04 -16.76 3.12
C ALA A 265 1.62 -16.90 2.54
N GLY A 266 1.24 -16.06 1.58
CA GLY A 266 -0.05 -16.13 0.89
C GLY A 266 -0.09 -17.17 -0.23
N PRO A 267 -1.27 -17.40 -0.84
CA PRO A 267 -1.42 -18.38 -1.90
C PRO A 267 -0.76 -17.92 -3.22
N ASP A 268 0.25 -18.68 -3.69
CA ASP A 268 0.96 -18.37 -4.94
C ASP A 268 0.05 -18.24 -6.17
N HIS A 269 -1.01 -19.07 -6.25
CA HIS A 269 -1.93 -19.05 -7.38
C HIS A 269 -2.73 -17.75 -7.50
N ASP A 270 -3.09 -17.14 -6.38
CA ASP A 270 -3.79 -15.84 -6.37
C ASP A 270 -2.81 -14.73 -6.77
N ARG A 271 -1.59 -14.73 -6.23
CA ARG A 271 -0.52 -13.80 -6.65
C ARG A 271 -0.29 -13.89 -8.16
N LEU A 272 -0.09 -15.10 -8.67
CA LEU A 272 0.19 -15.31 -10.09
C LEU A 272 -0.99 -14.90 -10.97
N GLY A 273 -2.23 -15.26 -10.64
CA GLY A 273 -3.40 -14.86 -11.42
C GLY A 273 -3.57 -13.35 -11.52
N ILE A 274 -3.35 -12.63 -10.43
CA ILE A 274 -3.42 -11.16 -10.39
C ILE A 274 -2.29 -10.53 -11.20
N PHE A 275 -1.04 -10.96 -10.98
CA PHE A 275 0.13 -10.40 -11.67
C PHE A 275 0.18 -10.75 -13.15
N GLU A 276 -0.23 -11.96 -13.54
CA GLU A 276 -0.30 -12.38 -14.95
C GLU A 276 -1.30 -11.52 -15.71
N ALA A 277 -2.50 -11.31 -15.17
CA ALA A 277 -3.50 -10.43 -15.77
C ALA A 277 -3.00 -8.98 -15.94
N PHE A 278 -2.24 -8.48 -14.97
CA PHE A 278 -1.61 -7.17 -15.04
C PHE A 278 -0.55 -7.08 -16.15
N VAL A 279 0.39 -8.03 -16.16
CA VAL A 279 1.46 -8.07 -17.16
C VAL A 279 0.88 -8.25 -18.56
N GLU A 280 -0.13 -9.09 -18.72
CA GLU A 280 -0.82 -9.24 -20.00
C GLU A 280 -1.49 -7.94 -20.45
N ALA A 281 -2.14 -7.21 -19.55
CA ALA A 281 -2.74 -5.93 -19.86
C ALA A 281 -1.69 -4.91 -20.30
N ALA A 282 -0.54 -4.87 -19.62
CA ALA A 282 0.58 -4.00 -19.97
C ALA A 282 1.15 -4.36 -21.35
N ALA A 283 1.45 -5.64 -21.59
CA ALA A 283 2.00 -6.15 -22.84
C ALA A 283 1.08 -5.86 -24.05
N LYS A 284 -0.23 -5.91 -23.85
CA LYS A 284 -1.25 -5.64 -24.87
C LYS A 284 -1.60 -4.15 -24.99
N GLY A 285 -1.08 -3.28 -24.12
CA GLY A 285 -1.42 -1.86 -24.07
C GLY A 285 -2.90 -1.61 -23.76
N LEU A 286 -3.51 -2.45 -22.91
CA LEU A 286 -4.92 -2.35 -22.58
C LEU A 286 -5.20 -1.19 -21.63
N ALA A 287 -5.70 -0.09 -22.18
CA ALA A 287 -6.21 1.03 -21.38
C ALA A 287 -7.50 0.68 -20.62
N ALA A 288 -8.26 -0.28 -21.12
CA ALA A 288 -9.52 -0.74 -20.57
C ALA A 288 -9.52 -2.26 -20.51
N TRP A 289 -10.26 -2.81 -19.56
CA TRP A 289 -10.36 -4.26 -19.48
C TRP A 289 -11.11 -4.85 -20.68
N PRO A 290 -10.78 -6.09 -21.08
CA PRO A 290 -11.56 -6.81 -22.06
C PRO A 290 -13.03 -6.90 -21.63
N ARG A 291 -13.95 -6.76 -22.58
CA ARG A 291 -15.37 -7.08 -22.33
C ARG A 291 -15.47 -8.60 -22.21
N SER A 292 -16.07 -9.06 -21.11
CA SER A 292 -16.50 -10.45 -20.90
C SER A 292 -17.57 -10.86 -21.92
#